data_AF-A0A7Y6Z8Q8-F1
#
_entry.id   AF-A0A7Y6Z8Q8-F1
#
_cell.length_a   1.000
_cell.length_b   1.000
_cell.length_c   1.000
_cell.angle_alpha   90.00
_cell.angle_beta   90.00
_cell.angle_gamma   90.00
#
_symmetry.space_group_name_H-M   'P 1'
#
loop_
_entity.id
_entity.type
_entity.pdbx_description
1 polymer ?
#
loop_
_entity_poly.entity_id
_entity_poly.type
_entity_poly.pdbx_seq_one_letter_code
_entity_poly.pdbx_strand_id
1 'polypeptide(L)'
;MKYKSCLIFIAIIFLIGCCESTDDSLNYFDINQDGIEDISYEYHDNGYYEMVDRNFDGNFDEFSFFNLKHIKKFSLLDNDYNGTKETAEFIESFTKSVQIIDRNGNGLIDVYVEFENELISYSEKYNDNNLVEMFWYELNHPFKREVRSIKSESYFNDEKRNIIDLLDSFQVKK
;
A
#
# COMPACT_ATOMS: atom_id res chain seq x y z
N MET A 1 24.77 71.25 -41.15
CA MET A 1 24.15 71.00 -39.83
C MET A 1 24.02 69.49 -39.66
N LYS A 2 24.61 68.96 -38.59
CA LYS A 2 24.83 67.53 -38.33
C LYS A 2 23.65 67.00 -37.51
N TYR A 3 22.88 66.05 -38.03
CA TYR A 3 21.96 65.25 -37.22
C TYR A 3 22.67 63.95 -36.85
N LYS A 4 23.39 63.97 -35.72
CA LYS A 4 23.76 62.77 -34.97
C LYS A 4 22.68 62.56 -33.92
N SER A 5 21.53 62.04 -34.33
CA SER A 5 20.56 61.49 -33.37
C SER A 5 21.01 60.07 -33.08
N CYS A 6 21.61 59.95 -31.91
CA CYS A 6 22.15 58.75 -31.31
C CYS A 6 21.02 57.70 -31.22
N LEU A 7 21.04 56.75 -32.14
CA LEU A 7 20.20 55.56 -32.14
C LEU A 7 20.72 54.66 -31.01
N ILE A 8 20.41 55.02 -29.78
CA ILE A 8 20.62 54.18 -28.61
C ILE A 8 19.52 53.12 -28.65
N PHE A 9 19.75 52.08 -29.47
CA PHE A 9 19.17 50.77 -29.25
C PHE A 9 19.80 50.24 -27.94
N ILE A 10 19.27 50.71 -26.81
CA ILE A 10 19.39 49.96 -25.56
C ILE A 10 18.74 48.63 -25.88
N ALA A 11 19.60 47.61 -25.97
CA ALA A 11 19.22 46.22 -25.88
C ALA A 11 18.28 46.11 -24.67
N ILE A 12 16.97 46.06 -24.94
CA ILE A 12 15.96 45.63 -23.98
C ILE A 12 16.24 44.15 -23.82
N ILE A 13 17.23 43.88 -22.97
CA ILE A 13 17.20 42.93 -21.89
C ILE A 13 16.22 41.80 -22.20
N PHE A 14 16.80 40.79 -22.84
CA PHE A 14 16.45 39.38 -22.81
C PHE A 14 16.33 38.87 -21.34
N LEU A 15 15.44 39.47 -20.54
CA LEU A 15 14.91 38.88 -19.32
C LEU A 15 13.59 38.19 -19.67
N ILE A 16 13.65 37.33 -20.70
CA ILE A 16 12.77 36.17 -20.68
C ILE A 16 13.38 35.32 -19.57
N GLY A 17 12.88 35.53 -18.35
CA GLY A 17 13.10 34.60 -17.27
C GLY A 17 12.67 33.24 -17.78
N CYS A 18 13.65 32.42 -18.14
CA CYS A 18 13.52 30.98 -18.04
C CYS A 18 13.24 30.72 -16.56
N CYS A 19 11.96 30.83 -16.20
CA CYS A 19 11.44 29.99 -15.14
C CYS A 19 11.55 28.60 -15.75
N GLU A 20 12.69 27.95 -15.51
CA GLU A 20 12.72 26.49 -15.48
C GLU A 20 11.72 26.15 -14.38
N SER A 21 10.44 26.03 -14.76
CA SER A 21 9.54 25.17 -14.04
C SER A 21 10.17 23.80 -14.21
N THR A 22 11.07 23.46 -13.30
CA THR A 22 11.27 22.07 -12.94
C THR A 22 9.87 21.61 -12.59
N ASP A 23 9.24 20.99 -13.56
CA ASP A 23 8.06 20.17 -13.43
C ASP A 23 8.52 18.98 -12.57
N ASP A 24 8.87 19.28 -11.31
CA ASP A 24 8.85 18.33 -10.22
C ASP A 24 7.37 17.99 -10.14
N SER A 25 6.99 16.98 -10.92
CA SER A 25 5.73 16.29 -10.76
C SER A 25 5.63 16.01 -9.27
N LEU A 26 4.74 16.71 -8.58
CA LEU A 26 4.56 16.57 -7.15
C LEU A 26 4.25 15.09 -6.92
N ASN A 27 5.21 14.37 -6.35
CA ASN A 27 5.08 12.96 -6.01
C ASN A 27 4.28 12.79 -4.72
N TYR A 28 3.73 13.86 -4.15
CA TYR A 28 2.97 13.82 -2.92
C TYR A 28 1.84 14.86 -2.91
N PHE A 29 0.87 14.65 -2.01
CA PHE A 29 -0.24 15.54 -1.72
C PHE A 29 -0.36 15.74 -0.22
N ASP A 30 -0.44 17.00 0.21
CA ASP A 30 -0.77 17.43 1.58
C ASP A 30 -2.22 17.94 1.55
N ILE A 31 -3.17 17.10 1.96
CA ILE A 31 -4.62 17.34 1.93
C ILE A 31 -5.03 18.25 3.09
N ASN A 32 -4.46 18.04 4.28
CA ASN A 32 -4.83 18.78 5.48
C ASN A 32 -4.09 20.13 5.66
N GLN A 33 -3.06 20.39 4.84
CA GLN A 33 -2.22 21.58 4.82
C GLN A 33 -1.41 21.81 6.10
N ASP A 34 -1.01 20.73 6.79
CA ASP A 34 -0.15 20.82 7.98
C ASP A 34 1.36 20.81 7.66
N GLY A 35 1.71 20.64 6.38
CA GLY A 35 3.09 20.59 5.89
C GLY A 35 3.71 19.20 5.92
N ILE A 36 2.94 18.15 6.26
CA ILE A 36 3.30 16.74 6.16
C ILE A 36 2.59 16.15 4.93
N GLU A 37 3.21 15.15 4.31
CA GLU A 37 2.63 14.49 3.14
C GLU A 37 1.56 13.46 3.56
N ASP A 38 0.37 13.58 2.98
CA ASP A 38 -0.76 12.68 3.25
C ASP A 38 -0.84 11.55 2.23
N ILE A 39 -0.46 11.81 0.99
CA ILE A 39 -0.35 10.82 -0.07
C ILE A 39 1.02 10.98 -0.72
N SER A 40 1.75 9.88 -0.94
CA SER A 40 3.03 9.91 -1.63
C SER A 40 3.15 8.75 -2.63
N TYR A 41 3.90 8.96 -3.70
CA TYR A 41 4.08 8.02 -4.81
C TYR A 41 5.56 7.68 -5.00
N GLU A 42 5.90 6.39 -4.96
CA GLU A 42 7.26 5.88 -5.22
C GLU A 42 7.27 4.99 -6.47
N TYR A 43 7.95 5.43 -7.53
CA TYR A 43 8.00 4.73 -8.82
C TYR A 43 9.17 3.73 -8.91
N HIS A 44 8.90 2.55 -9.46
CA HIS A 44 9.87 1.48 -9.72
C HIS A 44 9.74 0.92 -11.14
N ASP A 45 10.70 0.08 -11.56
CA ASP A 45 10.73 -0.51 -12.91
C ASP A 45 9.48 -1.34 -13.25
N ASN A 46 8.80 -1.91 -12.25
CA ASN A 46 7.67 -2.81 -12.41
C ASN A 46 6.31 -2.20 -12.00
N GLY A 47 6.28 -0.94 -11.57
CA GLY A 47 5.08 -0.34 -10.98
C GLY A 47 5.39 0.86 -10.10
N TYR A 48 4.51 1.14 -9.15
CA TYR A 48 4.71 2.17 -8.13
C TYR A 48 3.97 1.82 -6.85
N TYR A 49 4.47 2.36 -5.74
CA TYR A 49 3.73 2.40 -4.47
C TYR A 49 2.96 3.70 -4.36
N GLU A 50 1.75 3.60 -3.84
CA GLU A 50 0.97 4.70 -3.28
C GLU A 50 0.96 4.51 -1.77
N MET A 51 1.36 5.52 -1.03
CA MET A 51 1.44 5.54 0.42
C MET A 51 0.46 6.59 0.93
N VAL A 52 -0.38 6.24 1.90
CA VAL A 52 -1.48 7.13 2.37
C VAL A 52 -1.50 7.19 3.89
N ASP A 53 -1.40 8.40 4.44
CA ASP A 53 -1.68 8.74 5.84
C ASP A 53 -3.15 9.12 5.94
N ARG A 54 -3.95 8.25 6.58
CA ARG A 54 -5.40 8.38 6.64
C ARG A 54 -5.85 9.13 7.87
N ASN A 55 -5.01 9.20 8.90
CA ASN A 55 -5.33 9.82 10.19
C ASN A 55 -4.59 11.15 10.44
N PHE A 56 -3.70 11.54 9.53
CA PHE A 56 -2.90 12.76 9.55
C PHE A 56 -1.94 12.86 10.74
N ASP A 57 -1.30 11.75 11.11
CA ASP A 57 -0.32 11.70 12.20
C ASP A 57 1.14 11.74 11.74
N GLY A 58 1.36 11.80 10.43
CA GLY A 58 2.64 11.82 9.75
C GLY A 58 3.25 10.44 9.52
N ASN A 59 2.51 9.36 9.79
CA ASN A 59 2.87 7.99 9.38
C ASN A 59 1.89 7.50 8.31
N PHE A 60 2.43 6.89 7.26
CA PHE A 60 1.57 6.26 6.26
C PHE A 60 0.87 5.03 6.84
N ASP A 61 -0.45 4.98 6.71
CA ASP A 61 -1.33 3.92 7.18
C ASP A 61 -1.53 2.81 6.14
N GLU A 62 -1.53 3.17 4.86
CA GLU A 62 -1.74 2.27 3.74
C GLU A 62 -0.56 2.32 2.76
N PHE A 63 -0.12 1.14 2.29
CA PHE A 63 0.85 0.99 1.20
C PHE A 63 0.22 0.13 0.13
N SER A 64 -0.01 0.69 -1.05
CA SER A 64 -0.62 -0.01 -2.19
C SER A 64 0.36 -0.11 -3.35
N PHE A 65 0.61 -1.31 -3.87
CA PHE A 65 1.42 -1.49 -5.08
C PHE A 65 0.53 -1.59 -6.31
N PHE A 66 0.86 -0.79 -7.32
CA PHE A 66 0.23 -0.80 -8.63
C PHE A 66 1.25 -1.21 -9.68
N ASN A 67 0.85 -2.09 -10.61
CA ASN A 67 1.71 -2.42 -11.74
C ASN A 67 1.75 -1.29 -12.78
N LEU A 68 2.57 -1.45 -13.83
CA LEU A 68 2.67 -0.51 -14.97
C LEU A 68 1.35 -0.26 -15.75
N LYS A 69 0.29 -1.03 -15.48
CA LYS A 69 -1.05 -0.84 -16.06
C LYS A 69 -2.00 -0.14 -15.08
N HIS A 70 -1.50 0.42 -13.98
CA HIS A 70 -2.27 1.02 -12.89
C HIS A 70 -3.27 0.05 -12.25
N ILE A 71 -2.95 -1.25 -12.26
CA ILE A 71 -3.76 -2.28 -11.60
C ILE A 71 -3.15 -2.53 -10.23
N LYS A 72 -3.93 -2.27 -9.17
CA LYS A 72 -3.56 -2.58 -7.79
C LYS A 72 -3.32 -4.08 -7.66
N LYS A 73 -2.19 -4.47 -7.05
CA LYS A 73 -1.78 -5.87 -6.88
C LYS A 73 -1.85 -6.32 -5.44
N PHE A 74 -1.45 -5.46 -4.52
CA PHE A 74 -1.63 -5.69 -3.11
C PHE A 74 -1.70 -4.37 -2.34
N SER A 75 -2.20 -4.45 -1.11
CA SER A 75 -2.19 -3.37 -0.14
C SER A 75 -1.77 -3.89 1.24
N LEU A 76 -1.01 -3.10 1.98
CA LEU A 76 -0.72 -3.30 3.39
C LEU A 76 -1.40 -2.18 4.19
N LEU A 77 -2.05 -2.52 5.30
CA LEU A 77 -2.91 -1.61 6.06
C LEU A 77 -2.59 -1.68 7.54
N ASP A 78 -2.55 -0.51 8.17
CA ASP A 78 -2.55 -0.28 9.61
C ASP A 78 -3.93 0.26 10.01
N ASN A 79 -4.87 -0.63 10.36
CA ASN A 79 -6.26 -0.23 10.59
C ASN A 79 -6.51 0.33 11.98
N ASP A 80 -5.60 0.09 12.94
CA ASP A 80 -5.71 0.61 14.29
C ASP A 80 -4.81 1.83 14.56
N TYR A 81 -4.04 2.26 13.55
CA TYR A 81 -3.19 3.44 13.53
C TYR A 81 -2.07 3.37 14.60
N ASN A 82 -1.50 2.18 14.78
CA ASN A 82 -0.48 1.96 15.81
C ASN A 82 0.97 2.03 15.26
N GLY A 83 1.12 2.24 13.96
CA GLY A 83 2.38 2.27 13.22
C GLY A 83 2.83 0.90 12.69
N THR A 84 2.02 -0.15 12.83
CA THR A 84 2.31 -1.52 12.38
C THR A 84 1.29 -1.92 11.33
N LYS A 85 1.75 -2.45 10.19
CA LYS A 85 0.84 -2.98 9.17
C LYS A 85 0.39 -4.38 9.56
N GLU A 86 -0.82 -4.53 10.10
CA GLU A 86 -1.35 -5.83 10.51
C GLU A 86 -2.14 -6.55 9.42
N THR A 87 -2.56 -5.86 8.35
CA THR A 87 -3.38 -6.47 7.29
C THR A 87 -2.70 -6.40 5.92
N ALA A 88 -2.67 -7.52 5.21
CA ALA A 88 -2.29 -7.59 3.80
C ALA A 88 -3.46 -8.05 2.93
N GLU A 89 -3.68 -7.38 1.82
CA GLU A 89 -4.72 -7.70 0.84
C GLU A 89 -4.10 -7.94 -0.53
N PHE A 90 -4.49 -9.02 -1.20
CA PHE A 90 -4.05 -9.35 -2.56
C PHE A 90 -5.20 -9.22 -3.54
N ILE A 91 -4.89 -8.72 -4.72
CA ILE A 91 -5.87 -8.41 -5.75
C ILE A 91 -5.51 -9.18 -7.02
N GLU A 92 -6.44 -10.03 -7.44
CA GLU A 92 -6.36 -10.78 -8.69
C GLU A 92 -7.58 -10.46 -9.54
N SER A 93 -7.37 -10.25 -10.85
CA SER A 93 -8.48 -9.95 -11.77
C SER A 93 -9.40 -8.80 -11.33
N PHE A 94 -8.82 -7.76 -10.72
CA PHE A 94 -9.51 -6.56 -10.20
C PHE A 94 -10.40 -6.77 -8.98
N THR A 95 -10.43 -7.97 -8.40
CA THR A 95 -11.15 -8.26 -7.17
C THR A 95 -10.18 -8.69 -6.08
N LYS A 96 -10.57 -8.46 -4.83
CA LYS A 96 -9.83 -9.00 -3.68
C LYS A 96 -9.84 -10.53 -3.80
N SER A 97 -8.68 -11.16 -3.73
CA SER A 97 -8.52 -12.62 -3.80
C SER A 97 -8.18 -13.19 -2.42
N VAL A 98 -7.28 -12.54 -1.68
CA VAL A 98 -6.81 -12.99 -0.37
C VAL A 98 -6.71 -11.81 0.60
N GLN A 99 -7.04 -12.05 1.87
CA GLN A 99 -6.76 -11.14 2.98
C GLN A 99 -6.09 -11.92 4.12
N ILE A 100 -5.02 -11.34 4.66
CA ILE A 100 -4.26 -11.88 5.79
C ILE A 100 -4.19 -10.83 6.89
N ILE A 101 -4.32 -11.26 8.14
CA ILE A 101 -4.28 -10.39 9.32
C ILE A 101 -3.35 -11.01 10.37
N ASP A 102 -2.36 -10.24 10.83
CA ASP A 102 -1.47 -10.49 12.00
C ASP A 102 -1.64 -9.34 13.00
N ARG A 103 -2.64 -9.45 13.87
CA ARG A 103 -3.12 -8.36 14.72
C ARG A 103 -2.12 -7.91 15.78
N ASN A 104 -1.14 -8.74 16.11
CA ASN A 104 -0.17 -8.44 17.16
C ASN A 104 1.25 -8.20 16.59
N GLY A 105 1.41 -8.28 15.27
CA GLY A 105 2.68 -8.02 14.58
C GLY A 105 3.78 -9.00 14.97
N ASN A 106 3.43 -10.25 15.29
CA ASN A 106 4.40 -11.26 15.69
C ASN A 106 4.95 -12.10 14.52
N GLY A 107 4.54 -11.78 13.29
CA GLY A 107 4.90 -12.51 12.06
C GLY A 107 4.08 -13.79 11.86
N LEU A 108 3.02 -14.01 12.64
CA LEU A 108 2.13 -15.16 12.53
C LEU A 108 0.73 -14.70 12.13
N ILE A 109 0.15 -15.40 11.15
CA ILE A 109 -1.19 -15.10 10.68
C ILE A 109 -2.22 -15.48 11.75
N ASP A 110 -3.04 -14.52 12.16
CA ASP A 110 -4.23 -14.74 12.98
C ASP A 110 -5.43 -15.14 12.14
N VAL A 111 -5.60 -14.49 10.98
CA VAL A 111 -6.74 -14.69 10.09
C VAL A 111 -6.27 -14.73 8.64
N TYR A 112 -6.75 -15.73 7.91
CA TYR A 112 -6.59 -15.85 6.47
C TYR A 112 -7.98 -15.98 5.83
N VAL A 113 -8.25 -15.22 4.77
CA VAL A 113 -9.54 -15.21 4.08
C VAL A 113 -9.30 -15.28 2.58
N GLU A 114 -9.99 -16.20 1.91
CA GLU A 114 -10.06 -16.26 0.45
C GLU A 114 -11.41 -15.76 -0.05
N PHE A 115 -11.36 -15.11 -1.20
CA PHE A 115 -12.51 -14.54 -1.87
C PHE A 115 -12.67 -15.14 -3.26
N GLU A 116 -13.90 -15.45 -3.63
CA GLU A 116 -14.31 -15.84 -4.98
C GLU A 116 -15.42 -14.90 -5.43
N ASN A 117 -15.17 -14.14 -6.50
CA ASN A 117 -16.12 -13.14 -7.01
C ASN A 117 -16.62 -12.16 -5.93
N GLU A 118 -15.69 -11.61 -5.13
CA GLU A 118 -15.96 -10.68 -4.02
C GLU A 118 -16.73 -11.27 -2.82
N LEU A 119 -17.05 -12.56 -2.87
CA LEU A 119 -17.65 -13.29 -1.76
C LEU A 119 -16.59 -14.08 -1.02
N ILE A 120 -16.69 -14.17 0.30
CA ILE A 120 -15.84 -15.06 1.08
C ILE A 120 -16.17 -16.49 0.65
N SER A 121 -15.15 -17.24 0.27
CA SER A 121 -15.25 -18.67 -0.07
C SER A 121 -14.68 -19.55 1.04
N TYR A 122 -13.62 -19.08 1.70
CA TYR A 122 -12.90 -19.81 2.72
C TYR A 122 -12.26 -18.88 3.76
N SER A 123 -12.16 -19.33 5.01
CA SER A 123 -11.36 -18.63 6.02
C SER A 123 -10.70 -19.59 7.00
N GLU A 124 -9.57 -19.15 7.53
CA GLU A 124 -8.86 -19.79 8.63
C GLU A 124 -8.68 -18.78 9.75
N LYS A 125 -8.92 -19.24 10.97
CA LYS A 125 -8.64 -18.49 12.19
C LYS A 125 -7.69 -19.30 13.05
N TYR A 126 -6.53 -18.73 13.30
CA TYR A 126 -5.49 -19.29 14.13
C TYR A 126 -5.68 -18.81 15.58
N ASN A 127 -5.29 -19.64 16.54
CA ASN A 127 -5.29 -19.27 17.94
C ASN A 127 -4.02 -19.72 18.66
N ASP A 128 -3.81 -19.17 19.84
CA ASP A 128 -2.62 -19.40 20.68
C ASP A 128 -2.44 -20.87 21.11
N ASN A 129 -3.48 -21.70 20.98
CA ASN A 129 -3.44 -23.11 21.36
C ASN A 129 -2.97 -24.03 20.22
N ASN A 130 -2.36 -23.46 19.16
CA ASN A 130 -2.00 -24.19 17.94
C ASN A 130 -3.20 -24.92 17.32
N LEU A 131 -4.37 -24.29 17.37
CA LEU A 131 -5.55 -24.76 16.64
C LEU A 131 -5.84 -23.79 15.50
N VAL A 132 -6.23 -24.36 14.37
CA VAL A 132 -6.79 -23.62 13.24
C VAL A 132 -8.26 -24.01 13.11
N GLU A 133 -9.13 -23.01 13.13
CA GLU A 133 -10.53 -23.15 12.77
C GLU A 133 -10.69 -22.77 11.31
N MET A 134 -11.26 -23.68 10.53
CA MET A 134 -11.43 -23.53 9.09
C MET A 134 -12.91 -23.44 8.77
N PHE A 135 -13.30 -22.50 7.93
CA PHE A 135 -14.69 -22.27 7.52
C PHE A 135 -14.79 -22.24 6.00
N TRP A 136 -15.82 -22.86 5.45
CA TRP A 136 -16.20 -22.74 4.04
C TRP A 136 -17.55 -22.07 3.93
N TYR A 137 -17.67 -21.22 2.92
CA TYR A 137 -18.79 -20.31 2.76
C TYR A 137 -19.51 -20.54 1.44
N GLU A 138 -20.82 -20.36 1.47
CA GLU A 138 -21.67 -20.29 0.29
C GLU A 138 -22.50 -19.01 0.42
N LEU A 139 -22.36 -18.09 -0.54
CA LEU A 139 -23.00 -16.77 -0.49
C LEU A 139 -22.74 -16.01 0.83
N ASN A 140 -21.48 -15.97 1.28
CA ASN A 140 -21.04 -15.38 2.56
C ASN A 140 -21.62 -16.03 3.83
N HIS A 141 -22.26 -17.19 3.73
CA HIS A 141 -22.74 -17.93 4.89
C HIS A 141 -21.87 -19.18 5.13
N PRO A 142 -21.32 -19.38 6.34
CA PRO A 142 -20.52 -20.57 6.62
C PRO A 142 -21.40 -21.81 6.62
N PHE A 143 -21.12 -22.78 5.75
CA PHE A 143 -21.86 -24.04 5.66
C PHE A 143 -21.06 -25.24 6.20
N LYS A 144 -19.74 -25.09 6.36
CA LYS A 144 -18.86 -26.11 6.91
C LYS A 144 -17.83 -25.50 7.84
N ARG A 145 -17.53 -26.21 8.93
CA ARG A 145 -16.48 -25.87 9.90
C ARG A 145 -15.63 -27.10 10.20
N GLU A 146 -14.32 -26.92 10.24
CA GLU A 146 -13.35 -27.91 10.74
C GLU A 146 -12.41 -27.26 11.75
N VAL A 147 -11.89 -28.06 12.69
CA VAL A 147 -10.86 -27.62 13.63
C VAL A 147 -9.71 -28.61 13.57
N ARG A 148 -8.49 -28.10 13.41
CA ARG A 148 -7.28 -28.94 13.35
C ARG A 148 -6.24 -28.43 14.34
N SER A 149 -5.50 -29.35 14.94
CA SER A 149 -4.28 -29.00 15.65
C SER A 149 -3.13 -28.92 14.65
N ILE A 150 -2.39 -27.82 14.70
CA ILE A 150 -1.22 -27.58 13.86
C ILE A 150 0.04 -27.73 14.71
N LYS A 151 1.12 -28.23 14.11
CA LYS A 151 2.46 -28.06 14.68
C LYS A 151 2.99 -26.75 14.15
N SER A 152 3.25 -25.80 15.03
CA SER A 152 3.43 -24.36 14.77
C SER A 152 4.34 -23.98 13.60
N GLU A 153 5.32 -24.81 13.23
CA GLU A 153 6.33 -24.43 12.21
C GLU A 153 6.06 -24.96 10.79
N SER A 154 5.14 -25.92 10.60
CA SER A 154 5.01 -26.64 9.31
C SER A 154 3.73 -26.35 8.52
N TYR A 155 2.86 -25.46 8.99
CA TYR A 155 1.52 -25.31 8.39
C TYR A 155 1.39 -24.18 7.38
N PHE A 156 2.29 -23.19 7.42
CA PHE A 156 2.33 -22.19 6.37
C PHE A 156 2.94 -22.81 5.13
N ASN A 157 2.11 -23.02 4.09
CA ASN A 157 2.59 -23.34 2.77
C ASN A 157 3.50 -22.19 2.25
N ASP A 158 4.29 -22.48 1.21
CA ASP A 158 5.25 -21.51 0.68
C ASP A 158 4.58 -20.18 0.26
N GLU A 159 3.32 -20.23 -0.16
CA GLU A 159 2.52 -19.06 -0.51
C GLU A 159 2.26 -18.14 0.68
N LYS A 160 1.77 -18.66 1.82
CA LYS A 160 1.55 -17.86 3.04
C LYS A 160 2.85 -17.29 3.59
N ARG A 161 3.96 -18.03 3.47
CA ARG A 161 5.29 -17.54 3.91
C ARG A 161 5.75 -16.34 3.10
N ASN A 162 5.63 -16.38 1.77
CA ASN A 162 6.01 -15.23 0.93
C ASN A 162 5.22 -13.96 1.31
N ILE A 163 3.98 -14.11 1.80
CA ILE A 163 3.15 -12.99 2.23
C ILE A 163 3.60 -12.44 3.59
N ILE A 164 3.97 -13.31 4.53
CA ILE A 164 4.55 -12.90 5.81
C ILE A 164 5.87 -12.17 5.56
N ASP A 165 6.74 -12.71 4.70
CA ASP A 165 7.99 -12.06 4.33
C ASP A 165 7.76 -10.68 3.69
N LEU A 166 6.68 -10.54 2.91
CA LEU A 166 6.23 -9.25 2.39
C LEU A 166 5.85 -8.31 3.54
N LEU A 167 4.95 -8.71 4.45
CA LEU A 167 4.55 -7.90 5.61
C LEU A 167 5.77 -7.43 6.41
N ASP A 168 6.69 -8.34 6.72
CA ASP A 168 7.92 -8.05 7.48
C ASP A 168 8.85 -7.07 6.75
N SER A 169 8.88 -7.10 5.41
CA SER A 169 9.73 -6.20 4.62
C SER A 169 9.29 -4.73 4.67
N PHE A 170 8.02 -4.47 4.98
CA PHE A 170 7.45 -3.13 5.12
C PHE A 170 7.35 -2.64 6.56
N GLN A 171 7.66 -3.51 7.54
CA GLN A 171 7.83 -3.03 8.91
C GLN A 171 9.09 -2.18 8.96
N VAL A 172 8.93 -0.87 9.14
CA VAL A 172 10.05 0.04 9.34
C VAL A 172 10.81 -0.43 10.57
N LYS A 173 12.05 -0.91 10.38
CA LYS A 173 12.98 -1.13 11.49
C LYS A 173 13.22 0.22 12.16
N LYS A 174 12.51 0.47 13.26
CA LYS A 174 12.83 1.56 14.20
C LYS A 174 14.27 1.43 14.71
#